data_AF-A0A2E0FKS7-F1
#
_entry.id   AF-A0A2E0FKS7-F1
#
_cell.length_a   1.000
_cell.length_b   1.000
_cell.length_c   1.000
_cell.angle_alpha   90.00
_cell.angle_beta   90.00
_cell.angle_gamma   90.00
#
_symmetry.space_group_name_H-M   'P 1'
#
loop_
_entity.id
_entity.type
_entity.pdbx_description
1 polymer ?
#
loop_
_entity_poly.entity_id
_entity_poly.type
_entity_poly.pdbx_seq_one_letter_code
_entity_poly.pdbx_strand_id
1 'polypeptide(L)'
;MEQEMDLFDVESIKEGTKEDYEKDNEYLGPAYGSEEWNDYVMSQFHSGELFDGNPTCAGLRRVSEELLGTIISSRPAQVWPATDSDGPGRATVVFEIVIDWMDSGQLKTFADVADVWHGNTDDLFCAHPVATASTRAEGRALRKALKVKCLAAEELAKKDIASIVRQTVQKPTDGEWREDDPISNPQINFIDAKCKQLDIDVMAFINSGENSYESVQDVSKETASKMLGLLNEYQTKNKSIPKEVEGYQPNWR
;
A
#
# COMPACT_ATOMS: atom_id res chain seq x y z
N MET A 1 -80.11 -4.15 30.56
CA MET A 1 -79.08 -3.19 30.15
C MET A 1 -77.77 -3.91 30.33
N GLU A 2 -77.34 -4.62 29.30
CA GLU A 2 -76.01 -5.23 29.22
C GLU A 2 -75.04 -4.14 28.75
N GLN A 3 -73.99 -3.89 29.54
CA GLN A 3 -72.86 -3.08 29.11
C GLN A 3 -71.86 -4.04 28.46
N GLU A 4 -71.70 -3.95 27.15
CA GLU A 4 -70.55 -4.52 26.45
C GLU A 4 -69.30 -3.77 26.90
N MET A 5 -68.40 -4.49 27.58
CA MET A 5 -67.01 -4.05 27.76
C MET A 5 -66.30 -4.25 26.42
N ASP A 6 -65.97 -3.14 25.76
CA ASP A 6 -65.10 -3.13 24.59
C ASP A 6 -63.70 -3.58 25.01
N LEU A 7 -63.31 -4.76 24.53
CA LEU A 7 -62.08 -5.48 24.90
C LEU A 7 -60.85 -5.00 24.11
N PHE A 8 -61.00 -3.98 23.25
CA PHE A 8 -59.91 -3.46 22.42
C PHE A 8 -59.87 -1.94 22.46
N ASP A 9 -59.54 -1.38 23.62
CA ASP A 9 -59.17 0.03 23.71
C ASP A 9 -57.77 0.23 23.10
N VAL A 10 -57.74 0.59 21.82
CA VAL A 10 -56.53 0.84 21.02
C VAL A 10 -55.67 1.96 21.62
N GLU A 11 -56.20 2.82 22.48
CA GLU A 11 -55.43 3.84 23.19
C GLU A 11 -54.58 3.22 24.31
N SER A 12 -55.09 2.22 25.04
CA SER A 12 -54.33 1.49 26.07
C SER A 12 -53.15 0.68 25.50
N ILE A 13 -53.28 0.17 24.27
CA ILE A 13 -52.21 -0.56 23.56
C ILE A 13 -51.13 0.42 23.06
N LYS A 14 -51.49 1.67 22.75
CA LYS A 14 -50.55 2.72 22.30
C LYS A 14 -49.75 3.33 23.44
N GLU A 15 -50.31 3.37 24.66
CA GLU A 15 -49.58 3.83 25.85
C GLU A 15 -48.59 2.75 26.32
N GLY A 16 -49.00 1.48 26.35
CA GLY A 16 -48.12 0.35 26.71
C GLY A 16 -47.01 0.01 25.70
N THR A 17 -46.98 0.64 24.52
CA THR A 17 -45.92 0.44 23.51
C THR A 17 -44.95 1.60 23.41
N LYS A 18 -45.21 2.75 24.04
CA LYS A 18 -44.27 3.90 24.04
C LYS A 18 -43.33 3.91 25.23
N GLU A 19 -43.73 3.34 26.36
CA GLU A 19 -42.94 3.41 27.61
C GLU A 19 -41.88 2.30 27.75
N ASP A 20 -41.90 1.26 26.89
CA ASP A 20 -40.98 0.11 26.99
C ASP A 20 -39.74 0.17 26.07
N TYR A 21 -39.55 1.25 25.28
CA TYR A 21 -38.38 1.41 24.39
C TYR A 21 -37.27 2.32 24.92
N GLU A 22 -37.41 2.90 26.11
CA GLU A 22 -36.33 3.62 26.79
C GLU A 22 -35.75 2.73 27.89
N LYS A 23 -35.15 1.60 27.49
CA LYS A 23 -34.15 0.94 28.34
C LYS A 23 -32.78 1.47 27.94
N ASP A 24 -32.36 2.45 28.72
CA ASP A 24 -30.99 2.95 28.83
C ASP A 24 -29.96 1.84 28.67
N ASN A 25 -29.35 1.77 27.49
CA ASN A 25 -28.01 1.24 27.35
C ASN A 25 -27.13 2.46 27.14
N GLU A 26 -26.87 3.19 28.23
CA GLU A 26 -25.96 4.33 28.22
C GLU A 26 -24.58 3.81 27.85
N TYR A 27 -24.19 3.96 26.58
CA TYR A 27 -22.89 3.55 26.08
C TYR A 27 -21.81 4.34 26.83
N LEU A 28 -21.18 3.69 27.80
CA LEU A 28 -20.12 4.25 28.66
C LEU A 28 -18.75 4.30 27.96
N GLY A 29 -18.67 3.97 26.66
CA GLY A 29 -17.45 4.03 25.90
C GLY A 29 -17.05 5.46 25.52
N PRO A 30 -15.77 5.69 25.17
CA PRO A 30 -15.33 6.98 24.65
C PRO A 30 -16.08 7.36 23.37
N ALA A 31 -16.20 8.66 23.11
CA ALA A 31 -16.84 9.15 21.89
C ALA A 31 -16.12 8.64 20.63
N TYR A 32 -16.88 8.28 19.59
CA TYR A 32 -16.34 7.73 18.35
C TYR A 32 -15.26 8.63 17.72
N GLY A 33 -14.02 8.15 17.73
CA GLY A 33 -12.86 8.89 17.21
C GLY A 33 -12.27 9.93 18.17
N SER A 34 -12.58 9.89 19.46
CA SER A 34 -11.84 10.63 20.49
C SER A 34 -10.38 10.15 20.60
N GLU A 35 -9.58 10.82 21.42
CA GLU A 35 -8.17 10.47 21.63
C GLU A 35 -8.01 9.06 22.21
N GLU A 36 -8.90 8.67 23.13
CA GLU A 36 -8.93 7.39 23.84
C GLU A 36 -9.61 6.28 23.01
N TRP A 37 -10.26 6.63 21.90
CA TRP A 37 -11.05 5.70 21.09
C TRP A 37 -10.23 4.50 20.61
N ASN A 38 -9.01 4.74 20.10
CA ASN A 38 -8.15 3.68 19.61
C ASN A 38 -7.85 2.64 20.69
N ASP A 39 -7.50 3.08 21.89
CA ASP A 39 -7.07 2.19 22.97
C ASP A 39 -8.27 1.41 23.52
N TYR A 40 -9.43 2.06 23.58
CA TYR A 40 -10.70 1.40 23.90
C TYR A 40 -11.05 0.30 22.89
N VAL A 41 -11.02 0.58 21.59
CA VAL A 41 -11.29 -0.43 20.55
C VAL A 41 -10.29 -1.58 20.65
N MET A 42 -9.00 -1.26 20.82
CA MET A 42 -7.95 -2.29 20.95
C MET A 42 -8.15 -3.19 22.19
N SER A 43 -8.76 -2.67 23.26
CA SER A 43 -9.07 -3.44 24.46
C SER A 43 -10.21 -4.45 24.28
N GLN A 44 -11.04 -4.31 23.22
CA GLN A 44 -12.15 -5.22 22.95
C GLN A 44 -11.71 -6.50 22.23
N PHE A 45 -10.48 -6.58 21.70
CA PHE A 45 -9.99 -7.78 21.02
C PHE A 45 -9.53 -8.85 22.03
N HIS A 46 -9.88 -10.10 21.74
CA HIS A 46 -9.32 -11.23 22.47
C HIS A 46 -7.88 -11.51 22.04
N SER A 47 -7.09 -12.11 22.92
CA SER A 47 -5.69 -12.46 22.63
C SER A 47 -5.54 -13.36 21.40
N GLY A 48 -6.49 -14.25 21.13
CA GLY A 48 -6.51 -15.10 19.94
C GLY A 48 -6.91 -14.39 18.64
N GLU A 49 -7.39 -13.15 18.73
CA GLU A 49 -7.75 -12.31 17.59
C GLU A 49 -6.64 -11.33 17.21
N LEU A 50 -5.53 -11.33 17.95
CA LEU A 50 -4.36 -10.48 17.74
C LEU A 50 -3.18 -11.32 17.26
N PHE A 51 -2.54 -10.87 16.19
CA PHE A 51 -1.27 -11.41 15.70
C PHE A 51 -0.23 -10.30 15.70
N ASP A 52 0.86 -10.46 16.46
CA ASP A 52 1.87 -9.43 16.68
C ASP A 52 1.26 -8.06 17.08
N GLY A 53 0.23 -8.08 17.93
CA GLY A 53 -0.48 -6.86 18.39
C GLY A 53 -1.42 -6.23 17.35
N ASN A 54 -1.60 -6.84 16.19
CA ASN A 54 -2.50 -6.38 15.12
C ASN A 54 -3.75 -7.27 15.05
N PRO A 55 -4.96 -6.71 14.92
CA PRO A 55 -6.18 -7.49 14.88
C PRO A 55 -6.34 -8.24 13.56
N THR A 56 -6.79 -9.48 13.65
CA THR A 56 -7.21 -10.30 12.52
C THR A 56 -8.51 -9.76 11.91
N CYS A 57 -8.76 -10.05 10.64
CA CYS A 57 -10.00 -9.69 9.97
C CYS A 57 -11.24 -10.26 10.70
N ALA A 58 -11.13 -11.46 11.28
CA ALA A 58 -12.20 -12.06 12.07
C ALA A 58 -12.50 -11.26 13.33
N GLY A 59 -11.47 -10.88 14.09
CA GLY A 59 -11.63 -10.02 15.26
C GLY A 59 -12.19 -8.65 14.89
N LEU A 60 -11.70 -8.05 13.80
CA LEU A 60 -12.17 -6.76 13.30
C LEU A 60 -13.67 -6.80 12.99
N ARG A 61 -14.16 -7.91 12.43
CA ARG A 61 -15.58 -8.07 12.11
C ARG A 61 -16.42 -8.10 13.39
N ARG A 62 -16.03 -8.93 14.36
CA ARG A 62 -16.74 -9.06 15.65
C ARG A 62 -16.79 -7.73 16.40
N VAL A 63 -15.63 -7.08 16.57
CA VAL A 63 -15.54 -5.80 17.29
C VAL A 63 -16.27 -4.68 16.54
N SER A 64 -16.33 -4.71 15.20
CA SER A 64 -17.14 -3.77 14.43
C SER A 64 -18.63 -3.94 14.70
N GLU A 65 -19.13 -5.19 14.72
CA GLU A 65 -20.54 -5.45 15.06
C GLU A 65 -20.89 -5.03 16.49
N GLU A 66 -19.95 -5.23 17.43
CA GLU A 66 -20.13 -4.87 18.84
C GLU A 66 -20.15 -3.35 19.06
N LEU A 67 -19.31 -2.58 18.36
CA LEU A 67 -19.13 -1.15 18.63
C LEU A 67 -19.82 -0.20 17.66
N LEU A 68 -20.08 -0.64 16.43
CA LEU A 68 -20.60 0.21 15.35
C LEU A 68 -22.01 -0.20 14.89
N GLY A 69 -22.53 -1.33 15.37
CA GLY A 69 -23.82 -1.90 14.98
C GLY A 69 -23.73 -2.99 13.92
N THR A 70 -24.88 -3.53 13.54
CA THR A 70 -25.00 -4.73 12.70
C THR A 70 -24.41 -4.52 11.29
N ILE A 71 -23.56 -5.44 10.85
CA ILE A 71 -23.09 -5.45 9.45
C ILE A 71 -24.20 -6.01 8.55
N ILE A 72 -24.82 -5.13 7.76
CA ILE A 72 -25.90 -5.47 6.82
C ILE A 72 -25.36 -6.10 5.54
N SER A 73 -24.17 -5.68 5.10
CA SER A 73 -23.51 -6.22 3.91
C SER A 73 -22.00 -6.24 4.09
N SER A 74 -21.36 -7.34 3.70
CA SER A 74 -19.91 -7.48 3.63
C SER A 74 -19.58 -8.28 2.36
N ARG A 75 -18.99 -7.62 1.35
CA ARG A 75 -18.73 -8.26 0.05
C ARG A 75 -17.64 -7.55 -0.77
N PRO A 76 -16.95 -8.28 -1.66
CA PRO A 76 -16.14 -7.65 -2.69
C PRO A 76 -17.04 -6.90 -3.68
N ALA A 77 -16.74 -5.61 -3.90
CA ALA A 77 -17.44 -4.77 -4.87
C ALA A 77 -16.85 -4.90 -6.28
N GLN A 78 -15.53 -5.01 -6.39
CA GLN A 78 -14.81 -5.19 -7.65
C GLN A 78 -13.61 -6.13 -7.45
N VAL A 79 -13.36 -7.00 -8.43
CA VAL A 79 -12.28 -7.99 -8.39
C VAL A 79 -11.54 -7.98 -9.72
N TRP A 80 -10.23 -7.77 -9.64
CA TRP A 80 -9.30 -8.02 -10.74
C TRP A 80 -8.46 -9.24 -10.38
N PRO A 81 -8.73 -10.41 -11.00
CA PRO A 81 -7.99 -11.62 -10.71
C PRO A 81 -6.58 -11.58 -11.32
N ALA A 82 -5.70 -12.44 -10.81
CA ALA A 82 -4.41 -12.69 -11.44
C ALA A 82 -4.63 -13.24 -12.86
N THR A 83 -3.97 -12.61 -13.84
CA THR A 83 -4.07 -12.98 -15.27
C THR A 83 -2.89 -13.83 -15.75
N ASP A 84 -1.85 -13.99 -14.92
CA ASP A 84 -0.66 -14.74 -15.28
C ASP A 84 -0.95 -16.25 -15.25
N SER A 85 -0.61 -16.95 -16.34
CA SER A 85 -0.88 -18.38 -16.52
C SER A 85 -0.05 -19.28 -15.60
N ASP A 86 1.16 -18.85 -15.25
CA ASP A 86 2.19 -19.70 -14.65
C ASP A 86 2.75 -19.18 -13.31
N GLY A 87 2.12 -18.15 -12.72
CA GLY A 87 2.57 -17.55 -11.46
C GLY A 87 1.42 -17.03 -10.60
N PRO A 88 1.69 -16.70 -9.32
CA PRO A 88 0.67 -16.17 -8.41
C PRO A 88 0.09 -14.82 -8.87
N GLY A 89 0.73 -14.17 -9.83
CA GLY A 89 0.30 -12.92 -10.45
C GLY A 89 0.00 -11.80 -9.44
N ARG A 90 -0.82 -10.84 -9.88
CA ARG A 90 -1.35 -9.77 -9.03
C ARG A 90 -2.87 -9.84 -9.04
N ALA A 91 -3.48 -9.80 -7.87
CA ALA A 91 -4.92 -9.57 -7.73
C ALA A 91 -5.19 -8.28 -6.96
N THR A 92 -6.24 -7.58 -7.38
CA THR A 92 -6.75 -6.37 -6.72
C THR A 92 -8.20 -6.59 -6.36
N VAL A 93 -8.59 -6.31 -5.12
CA VAL A 93 -9.98 -6.40 -4.68
C VAL A 93 -10.38 -5.12 -3.98
N VAL A 94 -11.50 -4.54 -4.41
CA VAL A 94 -12.23 -3.49 -3.68
C VAL A 94 -13.30 -4.18 -2.85
N PHE A 95 -13.33 -3.89 -1.56
CA PHE A 95 -14.25 -4.50 -0.62
C PHE A 95 -15.12 -3.42 0.02
N GLU A 96 -16.42 -3.71 0.14
CA GLU A 96 -17.45 -2.80 0.65
C GLU A 96 -18.16 -3.44 1.84
N ILE A 97 -18.38 -2.63 2.88
CA ILE A 97 -19.07 -2.99 4.11
C ILE A 97 -20.13 -1.95 4.40
N VAL A 98 -21.35 -2.40 4.63
CA VAL A 98 -22.48 -1.56 5.03
C VAL A 98 -22.87 -1.94 6.45
N ILE A 99 -22.85 -0.95 7.34
CA ILE A 99 -23.19 -1.10 8.76
C ILE A 99 -24.46 -0.31 9.04
N ASP A 100 -25.42 -0.94 9.73
CA ASP A 100 -26.51 -0.21 10.39
C ASP A 100 -25.92 0.50 11.62
N TRP A 101 -25.66 1.79 11.44
CA TRP A 101 -24.85 2.57 12.34
C TRP A 101 -25.50 2.67 13.72
N MET A 102 -24.85 2.09 14.72
CA MET A 102 -25.34 2.00 16.10
C MET A 102 -26.74 1.37 16.18
N ASP A 103 -27.08 0.47 15.25
CA ASP A 103 -28.39 -0.16 15.11
C ASP A 103 -29.56 0.85 15.09
N SER A 104 -29.32 2.04 14.52
CA SER A 104 -30.27 3.16 14.49
C SER A 104 -31.16 3.20 13.25
N GLY A 105 -30.94 2.32 12.27
CA GLY A 105 -31.48 2.38 10.92
C GLY A 105 -30.69 3.29 9.98
N GLN A 106 -29.66 4.01 10.46
CA GLN A 106 -28.80 4.84 9.62
C GLN A 106 -27.70 3.98 8.97
N LEU A 107 -27.75 3.79 7.66
CA LEU A 107 -26.73 3.02 6.95
C LEU A 107 -25.45 3.85 6.72
N LYS A 108 -24.28 3.29 7.08
CA LYS A 108 -22.97 3.81 6.69
C LYS A 108 -22.19 2.79 5.89
N THR A 109 -21.56 3.25 4.81
CA THR A 109 -20.74 2.42 3.92
C THR A 109 -19.27 2.74 4.10
N PHE A 110 -18.46 1.70 4.26
CA PHE A 110 -17.01 1.77 4.33
C PHE A 110 -16.43 0.87 3.25
N ALA A 111 -15.40 1.34 2.58
CA ALA A 111 -14.73 0.57 1.55
C ALA A 111 -13.22 0.78 1.59
N ASP A 112 -12.50 -0.24 1.15
CA ASP A 112 -11.08 -0.13 0.87
C ASP A 112 -10.64 -1.09 -0.23
N VAL A 113 -9.41 -0.92 -0.68
CA VAL A 113 -8.78 -1.76 -1.69
C VAL A 113 -7.54 -2.44 -1.13
N ALA A 114 -7.28 -3.66 -1.58
CA ALA A 114 -6.02 -4.33 -1.35
C ALA A 114 -5.50 -4.99 -2.62
N ASP A 115 -4.19 -4.90 -2.79
CA ASP A 115 -3.42 -5.60 -3.80
C ASP A 115 -2.64 -6.74 -3.15
N VAL A 116 -2.64 -7.90 -3.80
CA VAL A 116 -1.82 -9.05 -3.42
C VAL A 116 -0.98 -9.48 -4.61
N TRP A 117 0.32 -9.55 -4.38
CA TRP A 117 1.31 -10.09 -5.31
C TRP A 117 2.53 -10.57 -4.53
N HIS A 118 3.45 -11.27 -5.20
CA HIS A 118 4.59 -11.92 -4.56
C HIS A 118 5.49 -10.98 -3.72
N GLY A 119 5.50 -9.68 -3.99
CA GLY A 119 6.37 -8.73 -3.31
C GLY A 119 5.82 -8.17 -1.99
N ASN A 120 4.51 -8.25 -1.76
CA ASN A 120 3.87 -7.66 -0.58
C ASN A 120 3.12 -8.68 0.30
N THR A 121 3.24 -9.97 -0.01
CA THR A 121 2.49 -11.05 0.62
C THR A 121 3.41 -12.25 0.79
N ASP A 122 3.27 -12.99 1.89
CA ASP A 122 4.03 -14.22 2.12
C ASP A 122 3.67 -15.29 1.08
N ASP A 123 4.63 -16.16 0.73
CA ASP A 123 4.50 -17.09 -0.41
C ASP A 123 3.30 -18.03 -0.28
N LEU A 124 2.98 -18.47 0.94
CA LEU A 124 1.85 -19.36 1.23
C LEU A 124 0.50 -18.72 0.80
N PHE A 125 0.35 -17.42 1.03
CA PHE A 125 -0.89 -16.70 0.71
C PHE A 125 -0.91 -16.20 -0.74
N CYS A 126 0.26 -16.07 -1.38
CA CYS A 126 0.35 -15.72 -2.80
C CYS A 126 -0.28 -16.77 -3.72
N ALA A 127 -0.41 -18.02 -3.29
CA ALA A 127 -1.06 -19.08 -4.07
C ALA A 127 -2.56 -18.82 -4.35
N HIS A 128 -3.21 -17.99 -3.53
CA HIS A 128 -4.63 -17.65 -3.65
C HIS A 128 -4.83 -16.14 -3.62
N PRO A 129 -4.30 -15.40 -4.62
CA PRO A 129 -4.12 -13.95 -4.55
C PRO A 129 -5.45 -13.19 -4.40
N VAL A 130 -6.50 -13.64 -5.07
CA VAL A 130 -7.84 -13.02 -4.98
C VAL A 130 -8.44 -13.17 -3.59
N ALA A 131 -8.35 -14.37 -3.01
CA ALA A 131 -8.89 -14.63 -1.67
C ALA A 131 -8.14 -13.81 -0.62
N THR A 132 -6.80 -13.78 -0.69
CA THR A 132 -5.98 -12.98 0.21
C THR A 132 -6.23 -11.48 0.03
N ALA A 133 -6.38 -10.99 -1.20
CA ALA A 133 -6.71 -9.59 -1.47
C ALA A 133 -8.09 -9.23 -0.90
N SER A 134 -9.07 -10.11 -1.03
CA SER A 134 -10.40 -9.91 -0.45
C SER A 134 -10.36 -9.78 1.07
N THR A 135 -9.68 -10.69 1.77
CA THR A 135 -9.59 -10.64 3.25
C THR A 135 -8.80 -9.41 3.71
N ARG A 136 -7.72 -9.03 3.02
CA ARG A 136 -6.97 -7.81 3.31
C ARG A 136 -7.82 -6.56 3.13
N ALA A 137 -8.56 -6.46 2.02
CA ALA A 137 -9.42 -5.32 1.72
C ALA A 137 -10.55 -5.19 2.74
N GLU A 138 -11.15 -6.31 3.17
CA GLU A 138 -12.15 -6.32 4.24
C GLU A 138 -11.55 -5.82 5.57
N GLY A 139 -10.39 -6.37 5.99
CA GLY A 139 -9.71 -5.94 7.21
C GLY A 139 -9.39 -4.45 7.20
N ARG A 140 -8.93 -3.91 6.06
CA ARG A 140 -8.69 -2.48 5.88
C ARG A 140 -9.97 -1.64 6.03
N ALA A 141 -11.07 -2.06 5.42
CA ALA A 141 -12.36 -1.37 5.50
C ALA A 141 -12.91 -1.35 6.95
N LEU A 142 -12.87 -2.50 7.64
CA LEU A 142 -13.28 -2.61 9.06
C LEU A 142 -12.39 -1.77 9.97
N ARG A 143 -11.07 -1.80 9.76
CA ARG A 143 -10.13 -0.97 10.52
C ARG A 143 -10.41 0.53 10.33
N LYS A 144 -10.72 0.97 9.10
CA LYS A 144 -11.13 2.35 8.81
C LYS A 144 -12.45 2.70 9.50
N ALA A 145 -13.43 1.78 9.49
CA ALA A 145 -14.70 1.96 10.19
C ALA A 145 -14.49 2.13 11.70
N LEU A 146 -13.61 1.31 12.29
CA LEU A 146 -13.24 1.36 13.71
C LEU A 146 -12.22 2.46 14.05
N LYS A 147 -11.64 3.18 13.08
CA LYS A 147 -10.57 4.18 13.28
C LYS A 147 -9.36 3.68 14.08
N VAL A 148 -8.97 2.43 13.89
CA VAL A 148 -7.80 1.84 14.57
C VAL A 148 -6.51 2.19 13.81
N LYS A 149 -5.46 2.53 14.56
CA LYS A 149 -4.18 3.03 14.02
C LYS A 149 -3.25 1.92 13.49
N CYS A 150 -3.29 0.72 14.06
CA CYS A 150 -2.43 -0.40 13.65
C CYS A 150 -2.87 -1.00 12.30
N LEU A 151 -2.14 -1.98 11.76
CA LEU A 151 -2.54 -2.65 10.52
C LEU A 151 -3.49 -3.82 10.84
N ALA A 152 -4.22 -4.31 9.85
CA ALA A 152 -4.84 -5.64 10.00
C ALA A 152 -3.74 -6.72 9.91
N ALA A 153 -3.88 -7.81 10.66
CA ALA A 153 -2.89 -8.88 10.70
C ALA A 153 -2.58 -9.45 9.31
N GLU A 154 -3.59 -9.55 8.45
CA GLU A 154 -3.45 -10.07 7.09
C GLU A 154 -2.58 -9.17 6.20
N GLU A 155 -2.39 -7.90 6.54
CA GLU A 155 -1.50 -6.98 5.81
C GLU A 155 -0.02 -7.17 6.13
N LEU A 156 0.28 -7.78 7.27
CA LEU A 156 1.65 -8.01 7.67
C LEU A 156 2.31 -8.98 6.67
N ALA A 157 3.48 -8.59 6.17
CA ALA A 157 4.33 -9.43 5.35
C ALA A 157 5.66 -9.58 6.09
N LYS A 158 6.18 -10.81 6.16
CA LYS A 158 7.49 -11.08 6.77
C LYS A 158 8.65 -10.76 5.83
N LYS A 159 8.35 -10.30 4.61
CA LYS A 159 9.32 -9.95 3.57
C LYS A 159 9.87 -8.55 3.77
N ASP A 160 11.14 -8.35 3.41
CA ASP A 160 11.72 -7.01 3.32
C ASP A 160 11.20 -6.32 2.04
N ILE A 161 10.04 -5.70 2.15
CA ILE A 161 9.39 -4.96 1.06
C ILE A 161 10.31 -3.86 0.51
N ALA A 162 11.12 -3.22 1.37
CA ALA A 162 12.03 -2.16 0.96
C ALA A 162 13.17 -2.67 0.07
N SER A 163 13.64 -3.90 0.28
CA SER A 163 14.58 -4.56 -0.62
C SER A 163 13.94 -4.89 -1.98
N ILE A 164 12.70 -5.38 -1.97
CA ILE A 164 11.96 -5.77 -3.19
C ILE A 164 11.60 -4.55 -4.04
N VAL A 165 11.21 -3.44 -3.42
CA VAL A 165 10.95 -2.17 -4.13
C VAL A 165 12.23 -1.67 -4.79
N ARG A 166 13.37 -1.73 -4.09
CA ARG A 166 14.66 -1.36 -4.67
C ARG A 166 15.04 -2.24 -5.87
N GLN A 167 14.75 -3.53 -5.80
CA GLN A 167 15.00 -4.46 -6.91
C GLN A 167 14.02 -4.29 -8.08
N THR A 168 12.76 -3.91 -7.84
CA THR A 168 11.77 -3.73 -8.92
C THR A 168 11.91 -2.40 -9.65
N VAL A 169 12.41 -1.34 -8.98
CA VAL A 169 12.81 -0.08 -9.64
C VAL A 169 14.03 -0.29 -10.54
N GLN A 170 14.92 -1.20 -10.16
CA GLN A 170 15.97 -1.73 -11.04
C GLN A 170 15.32 -2.72 -12.02
N LYS A 171 14.65 -2.21 -13.07
CA LYS A 171 14.04 -3.06 -14.11
C LYS A 171 14.99 -4.20 -14.49
N PRO A 172 14.57 -5.47 -14.45
CA PRO A 172 15.36 -6.54 -15.02
C PRO A 172 15.48 -6.25 -16.51
N THR A 173 16.69 -6.00 -17.00
CA THR A 173 16.96 -6.02 -18.43
C THR A 173 16.63 -7.42 -18.93
N ASP A 174 15.74 -7.52 -19.89
CA ASP A 174 15.31 -8.71 -20.64
C ASP A 174 16.45 -9.41 -21.41
N GLY A 175 17.71 -9.04 -21.14
CA GLY A 175 18.89 -9.47 -21.87
C GLY A 175 19.01 -8.84 -23.26
N GLU A 176 17.95 -8.19 -23.76
CA GLU A 176 17.97 -7.44 -24.99
C GLU A 176 18.66 -6.09 -24.75
N TRP A 177 19.77 -5.87 -25.45
CA TRP A 177 20.45 -4.59 -25.42
C TRP A 177 19.61 -3.57 -26.19
N ARG A 178 19.11 -2.53 -25.50
CA ARG A 178 18.45 -1.38 -26.12
C ARG A 178 19.32 -0.13 -25.96
N GLU A 179 19.45 0.63 -27.04
CA GLU A 179 20.28 1.84 -27.12
C GLU A 179 19.85 2.92 -26.12
N ASP A 180 18.53 3.04 -25.94
CA ASP A 180 17.87 4.01 -25.06
C ASP A 180 17.84 3.61 -23.58
N ASP A 181 18.32 2.41 -23.23
CA ASP A 181 18.36 1.99 -21.83
C ASP A 181 19.26 2.92 -20.99
N PRO A 182 18.97 3.08 -19.70
CA PRO A 182 19.87 3.76 -18.77
C PRO A 182 21.27 3.13 -18.76
N ILE A 183 22.29 3.97 -18.59
CA ILE A 183 23.68 3.56 -18.50
C ILE A 183 23.88 2.43 -17.47
N SER A 184 24.69 1.45 -17.84
CA SER A 184 24.95 0.31 -16.96
C SER A 184 26.01 0.64 -15.89
N ASN A 185 25.92 0.00 -14.71
CA ASN A 185 26.93 0.13 -13.65
C ASN A 185 28.37 -0.14 -14.12
N PRO A 186 28.65 -1.16 -14.96
CA PRO A 186 29.98 -1.33 -15.55
C PRO A 186 30.45 -0.13 -16.38
N GLN A 187 29.57 0.48 -17.19
CA GLN A 187 29.91 1.68 -17.97
C GLN A 187 30.17 2.88 -17.05
N ILE A 188 29.35 3.10 -16.01
CA ILE A 188 29.58 4.16 -15.02
C ILE A 188 30.97 4.01 -14.38
N ASN A 189 31.29 2.82 -13.89
CA ASN A 189 32.59 2.55 -13.26
C ASN A 189 33.75 2.71 -14.24
N PHE A 190 33.55 2.42 -15.53
CA PHE A 190 34.58 2.57 -16.54
C PHE A 190 34.82 4.04 -16.91
N ILE A 191 33.75 4.83 -17.05
CA ILE A 191 33.84 6.29 -17.24
C ILE A 191 34.58 6.91 -16.05
N ASP A 192 34.15 6.58 -14.82
CA ASP A 192 34.75 7.05 -13.57
C ASP A 192 36.26 6.75 -13.50
N ALA A 193 36.66 5.50 -13.78
CA ALA A 193 38.06 5.09 -13.79
C ALA A 193 38.89 5.84 -14.85
N LYS A 194 38.32 6.09 -16.03
CA LYS A 194 38.99 6.85 -17.10
C LYS A 194 39.10 8.33 -16.76
N CYS A 195 38.03 8.94 -16.26
CA CYS A 195 38.04 10.34 -15.81
C CYS A 195 39.07 10.54 -14.68
N LYS A 196 39.14 9.62 -13.71
CA LYS A 196 40.16 9.64 -12.67
C LYS A 196 41.59 9.52 -13.22
N GLN A 197 41.79 8.68 -14.24
CA GLN A 197 43.11 8.51 -14.88
C GLN A 197 43.55 9.77 -15.65
N LEU A 198 42.60 10.47 -16.26
CA LEU A 198 42.83 11.65 -17.10
C LEU A 198 42.69 12.98 -16.36
N ASP A 199 42.38 12.94 -15.07
CA ASP A 199 42.07 14.10 -14.22
C ASP A 199 40.93 14.96 -14.78
N ILE A 200 39.79 14.33 -15.06
CA ILE A 200 38.59 14.94 -15.63
C ILE A 200 37.45 14.90 -14.61
N ASP A 201 36.71 16.00 -14.46
CA ASP A 201 35.45 16.06 -13.70
C ASP A 201 34.35 15.29 -14.44
N VAL A 202 33.77 14.28 -13.76
CA VAL A 202 32.77 13.39 -14.36
C VAL A 202 31.49 14.13 -14.74
N MET A 203 31.00 15.02 -13.88
CA MET A 203 29.74 15.73 -14.11
C MET A 203 29.88 16.82 -15.17
N ALA A 204 31.00 17.55 -15.17
CA ALA A 204 31.31 18.51 -16.22
C ALA A 204 31.50 17.79 -17.57
N PHE A 205 32.13 16.62 -17.57
CA PHE A 205 32.34 15.83 -18.79
C PHE A 205 31.03 15.33 -19.41
N ILE A 206 30.14 14.69 -18.63
CA ILE A 206 28.88 14.18 -19.20
C ILE A 206 27.98 15.31 -19.72
N ASN A 207 28.12 16.51 -19.15
CA ASN A 207 27.39 17.72 -19.54
C ASN A 207 28.12 18.58 -20.59
N SER A 208 29.27 18.12 -21.11
CA SER A 208 30.02 18.84 -22.16
C SER A 208 29.47 18.63 -23.57
N GLY A 209 28.48 17.73 -23.72
CA GLY A 209 27.81 17.43 -24.98
C GLY A 209 26.58 18.30 -25.25
N GLU A 210 25.70 17.84 -26.14
CA GLU A 210 24.46 18.55 -26.51
C GLU A 210 23.37 18.45 -25.44
N ASN A 211 23.43 17.41 -24.59
CA ASN A 211 22.44 17.14 -23.55
C ASN A 211 22.99 17.49 -22.16
N SER A 212 22.08 17.87 -21.26
CA SER A 212 22.38 18.08 -19.85
C SER A 212 21.70 17.02 -18.98
N TYR A 213 22.42 16.56 -17.96
CA TYR A 213 22.04 15.47 -17.07
C TYR A 213 22.22 15.91 -15.61
N GLU A 214 21.19 15.70 -14.78
CA GLU A 214 21.27 15.93 -13.34
C GLU A 214 22.07 14.83 -12.64
N SER A 215 21.97 13.60 -13.15
CA SER A 215 22.74 12.46 -12.70
C SER A 215 23.34 11.67 -13.86
N VAL A 216 24.46 10.98 -13.61
CA VAL A 216 25.02 10.02 -14.56
C VAL A 216 24.02 8.91 -14.91
N GLN A 217 23.07 8.59 -14.02
CA GLN A 217 22.05 7.57 -14.29
C GLN A 217 21.06 7.96 -15.40
N ASP A 218 20.98 9.26 -15.73
CA ASP A 218 20.09 9.77 -16.78
C ASP A 218 20.71 9.62 -18.19
N VAL A 219 21.97 9.21 -18.28
CA VAL A 219 22.69 8.97 -19.53
C VAL A 219 22.26 7.64 -20.15
N SER A 220 21.99 7.59 -21.45
CA SER A 220 21.68 6.33 -22.16
C SER A 220 22.93 5.47 -22.42
N LYS A 221 22.75 4.16 -22.60
CA LYS A 221 23.85 3.22 -22.93
C LYS A 221 24.58 3.59 -24.22
N GLU A 222 23.85 4.07 -25.23
CA GLU A 222 24.45 4.51 -26.49
C GLU A 222 25.33 5.74 -26.27
N THR A 223 24.81 6.74 -25.55
CA THR A 223 25.55 7.97 -25.23
C THR A 223 26.79 7.67 -24.39
N ALA A 224 26.65 6.80 -23.39
CA ALA A 224 27.76 6.34 -22.56
C ALA A 224 28.87 5.66 -23.39
N SER A 225 28.49 4.88 -24.41
CA SER A 225 29.46 4.24 -25.31
C SER A 225 30.21 5.26 -26.17
N LYS A 226 29.52 6.30 -26.66
CA LYS A 226 30.16 7.44 -27.37
C LYS A 226 31.12 8.22 -26.44
N MET A 227 30.71 8.48 -25.20
CA MET A 227 31.53 9.12 -24.17
C MET A 227 32.81 8.32 -23.89
N LEU A 228 32.70 6.99 -23.78
CA LEU A 228 33.87 6.11 -23.61
C LEU A 228 34.82 6.14 -24.82
N GLY A 229 34.28 6.22 -26.03
CA GLY A 229 35.08 6.44 -27.24
C GLY A 229 35.90 7.73 -27.15
N LEU A 230 35.26 8.83 -26.77
CA LEU A 230 35.90 10.13 -26.60
C LEU A 230 36.98 10.12 -25.50
N LEU A 231 36.73 9.47 -24.36
CA LEU A 231 37.74 9.31 -23.30
C LEU A 231 38.97 8.52 -23.77
N ASN A 232 38.78 7.52 -24.63
CA ASN A 232 39.90 6.79 -25.23
C ASN A 232 40.69 7.67 -26.22
N GLU A 233 40.04 8.57 -26.96
CA GLU A 233 40.73 9.55 -27.82
C GLU A 233 41.60 10.52 -27.01
N TYR A 234 41.11 10.98 -25.84
CA TYR A 234 41.89 11.78 -24.90
C TYR A 234 43.08 11.00 -24.35
N GLN A 235 42.87 9.75 -23.95
CA GLN A 235 43.93 8.91 -23.41
C GLN A 235 45.03 8.61 -24.42
N THR A 236 44.65 8.39 -25.69
CA THR A 236 45.60 8.14 -26.78
C THR A 236 46.26 9.42 -27.31
N LYS A 237 45.91 10.58 -26.75
CA LYS A 237 46.37 11.92 -27.17
C LYS A 237 46.01 12.26 -28.62
N ASN A 238 45.03 11.57 -29.18
CA ASN A 238 44.48 11.90 -30.50
C ASN A 238 43.63 13.18 -30.44
N LYS A 239 43.12 13.52 -29.25
CA LYS A 239 42.38 14.75 -28.99
C LYS A 239 42.82 15.36 -27.66
N SER A 240 42.83 16.69 -27.58
CA SER A 240 43.15 17.42 -26.35
C SER A 240 41.94 17.46 -25.41
N ILE A 241 42.20 17.36 -24.11
CA ILE A 241 41.17 17.52 -23.06
C ILE A 241 40.79 19.01 -23.00
N PRO A 242 39.48 19.36 -23.05
CA PRO A 242 39.02 20.72 -22.84
C PRO A 242 39.26 21.17 -21.39
N LYS A 243 39.61 22.44 -21.18
CA LYS A 243 39.93 22.97 -19.84
C LYS A 243 38.72 23.02 -18.92
N GLU A 244 37.53 23.08 -19.51
CA GLU A 244 36.25 23.22 -18.82
C GLU A 244 35.85 21.96 -18.04
N VAL A 245 36.49 20.82 -18.34
CA VAL A 245 36.21 19.53 -17.70
C VAL A 245 37.41 18.99 -16.91
N GLU A 246 38.48 19.77 -16.74
CA GLU A 246 39.65 19.36 -15.96
C GLU A 246 39.37 19.36 -14.44
N GLY A 247 39.98 18.42 -13.73
CA GLY A 247 39.98 18.34 -12.26
C GLY A 247 39.00 17.31 -11.71
N TYR A 248 39.46 16.07 -11.53
CA TYR A 248 38.62 14.98 -11.03
C TYR A 248 38.11 15.22 -9.59
N GLN A 249 36.80 15.08 -9.39
CA GLN A 249 36.16 15.19 -8.08
C GLN A 249 35.78 13.82 -7.51
N PRO A 250 36.39 13.33 -6.42
CA PRO A 250 36.13 11.97 -5.92
C PRO A 250 34.72 11.72 -5.38
N ASN A 251 33.98 12.78 -5.04
CA ASN A 251 32.62 12.71 -4.46
C ASN A 251 31.57 13.24 -5.45
N TRP A 252 31.66 12.83 -6.72
CA TRP A 252 30.72 13.24 -7.76
C TRP A 252 29.40 12.45 -7.72
N ARG A 253 29.35 11.33 -6.99
CA ARG A 253 28.18 10.44 -6.84
C ARG A 253 27.26 10.83 -5.70
#